data_AF-A0AAW0BHI5-F1
#
_entry.id   AF-A0AAW0BHI5-F1
#
_cell.length_a   1.000
_cell.length_b   1.000
_cell.length_c   1.000
_cell.angle_alpha   90.00
_cell.angle_beta   90.00
_cell.angle_gamma   90.00
#
_symmetry.space_group_name_H-M   'P 1'
#
loop_
_entity.id
_entity.type
_entity.pdbx_description
1 polymer ?
#
loop_
_entity_poly.entity_id
_entity_poly.type
_entity_poly.pdbx_seq_one_letter_code
_entity_poly.pdbx_strand_id
1 'polypeptide(L)'
;MRSRLLWKLDHDIQGGIMILLLAFVTVAVDVPLDILKNRAIVTPYKLPYFNFLTSLRILLSPTERAKPWKLYLLPGLFITYLAKLLVPTAMVMVRFLLLAVHEKNGFDSPLFMAAALGCFLFALACSVVQAPLQVIYTRLSIQRCRSDEDASEAEEAQRYGVERYSKDDEVITLRDEQTPYEGLWHCASTIFTEEGWRTLFRAWWLAAIAVYVSS
;
A
#
# COMPACT_ATOMS: atom_id res chain seq x y z
N MET A 1 8.37 34.37 33.22
CA MET A 1 7.41 34.01 32.16
C MET A 1 8.09 33.53 30.88
N ARG A 2 9.15 34.21 30.40
CA ARG A 2 9.91 33.85 29.19
C ARG A 2 10.60 32.46 29.22
N SER A 3 11.05 32.00 30.39
CA SER A 3 11.71 30.69 30.55
C SER A 3 10.79 29.48 30.44
N ARG A 4 9.49 29.59 30.81
CA ARG A 4 8.52 28.50 30.63
C ARG A 4 8.06 28.32 29.18
N LEU A 5 8.04 29.42 28.41
CA LEU A 5 7.69 29.39 26.99
C LEU A 5 8.76 28.69 26.15
N LEU A 6 10.04 28.94 26.44
CA LEU A 6 11.15 28.29 25.73
C LEU A 6 11.21 26.78 26.00
N TRP A 7 10.94 26.35 27.24
CA TRP A 7 10.86 24.92 27.59
C TRP A 7 9.69 24.19 26.91
N LYS A 8 8.54 24.85 26.80
CA LYS A 8 7.37 24.26 26.12
C LYS A 8 7.59 24.12 24.62
N LEU A 9 8.23 25.12 24.01
CA LEU A 9 8.58 25.12 22.59
C LEU A 9 9.61 24.03 22.24
N ASP A 10 10.62 23.82 23.10
CA ASP A 10 11.64 22.77 22.89
C ASP A 10 11.03 21.36 22.98
N HIS A 11 10.09 21.13 23.91
CA HIS A 11 9.37 19.86 24.01
C HIS A 11 8.43 19.60 22.82
N ASP A 12 7.72 20.61 22.33
CA ASP A 12 6.86 20.47 21.15
C ASP A 12 7.69 20.21 19.88
N ILE A 13 8.87 20.83 19.76
CA ILE A 13 9.81 20.62 18.63
C ILE A 13 10.41 19.21 18.70
N GLN A 14 10.87 18.75 19.88
CA GLN A 14 11.38 17.39 20.06
C GLN A 14 10.32 16.33 19.75
N GLY A 15 9.07 16.55 20.18
CA GLY A 15 7.95 15.68 19.86
C GLY A 15 7.67 15.60 18.35
N GLY A 16 7.65 16.76 17.67
CA GLY A 16 7.45 16.82 16.21
C GLY A 16 8.55 16.09 15.44
N ILE A 17 9.82 16.30 15.78
CA ILE A 17 10.95 15.62 15.15
C ILE A 17 10.88 14.10 15.36
N MET A 18 10.51 13.66 16.57
CA MET A 18 10.38 12.23 16.88
C MET A 18 9.27 11.57 16.05
N ILE A 19 8.13 12.24 15.87
CA ILE A 19 7.02 11.74 15.04
C ILE A 19 7.44 11.66 13.57
N LEU A 20 8.15 12.66 13.06
CA LEU A 20 8.65 12.64 11.68
C LEU A 20 9.66 11.52 11.43
N LEU A 21 10.60 11.31 12.38
CA LEU A 21 11.55 10.20 12.31
C LEU A 21 10.84 8.85 12.34
N LEU A 22 9.87 8.68 13.24
CA LEU A 22 9.10 7.44 13.35
C LEU A 22 8.30 7.19 12.06
N ALA A 23 7.63 8.21 11.52
CA ALA A 23 6.92 8.11 10.25
C ALA A 23 7.85 7.71 9.08
N PHE A 24 9.05 8.30 9.02
CA PHE A 24 10.04 7.94 8.01
C PHE A 24 10.48 6.48 8.13
N VAL A 25 10.78 6.02 9.34
CA VAL A 25 11.15 4.61 9.60
C VAL A 25 10.01 3.67 9.22
N THR A 26 8.76 4.00 9.57
CA THR A 26 7.58 3.21 9.20
C THR A 26 7.46 3.08 7.69
N VAL A 27 7.55 4.18 6.93
CA VAL A 27 7.47 4.14 5.45
C VAL A 27 8.64 3.34 4.86
N ALA A 28 9.84 3.50 5.39
CA ALA A 28 11.02 2.76 4.96
C ALA A 28 10.96 1.25 5.27
N VAL A 29 10.07 0.80 6.16
CA VAL A 29 9.88 -0.63 6.45
C VAL A 29 8.64 -1.17 5.74
N ASP A 30 7.55 -0.40 5.72
CA ASP A 30 6.27 -0.83 5.16
C ASP A 30 6.32 -1.01 3.65
N VAL A 31 6.97 -0.11 2.91
CA VAL A 31 7.02 -0.19 1.44
C VAL A 31 7.63 -1.52 0.95
N PRO A 32 8.85 -1.93 1.37
CA PRO A 32 9.41 -3.21 0.92
C PRO A 32 8.62 -4.41 1.46
N LEU A 33 8.02 -4.32 2.65
CA LEU A 33 7.18 -5.39 3.19
C LEU A 33 5.89 -5.57 2.36
N ASP A 34 5.22 -4.49 1.97
CA ASP A 34 4.04 -4.53 1.11
C ASP A 34 4.38 -5.14 -0.27
N ILE A 35 5.53 -4.79 -0.85
CA ILE A 35 6.02 -5.38 -2.10
C ILE A 35 6.24 -6.89 -1.93
N LEU A 36 6.99 -7.30 -0.91
CA LEU A 36 7.29 -8.72 -0.67
C LEU A 36 6.02 -9.52 -0.39
N LYS A 37 5.08 -8.96 0.38
CA LYS A 37 3.79 -9.58 0.67
C LYS A 37 2.97 -9.76 -0.60
N ASN A 38 2.83 -8.72 -1.42
CA ASN A 38 2.05 -8.80 -2.65
C ASN A 38 2.66 -9.80 -3.64
N ARG A 39 3.99 -9.84 -3.77
CA ARG A 39 4.68 -10.83 -4.61
C ARG A 39 4.53 -12.25 -4.05
N ALA A 40 4.63 -12.44 -2.73
CA ALA A 40 4.46 -13.75 -2.10
C ALA A 40 3.05 -14.32 -2.28
N ILE A 41 2.03 -13.47 -2.34
CA ILE A 41 0.63 -13.88 -2.58
C ILE A 41 0.43 -14.33 -4.03
N VAL A 42 1.06 -13.65 -4.99
CA VAL A 42 0.84 -13.89 -6.43
C VAL A 42 1.76 -14.97 -6.99
N THR A 43 2.87 -15.27 -6.32
CA THR A 43 3.82 -16.31 -6.73
C THR A 43 3.14 -17.70 -6.78
N PRO A 44 3.25 -18.44 -7.91
CA PRO A 44 2.64 -19.76 -8.08
C PRO A 44 3.45 -20.91 -7.45
N TYR A 45 4.52 -20.60 -6.72
CA TYR A 45 5.42 -21.57 -6.10
C TYR A 45 5.17 -21.70 -4.59
N LYS A 46 5.29 -22.93 -4.07
CA LYS A 46 5.22 -23.21 -2.63
C LYS A 46 6.49 -22.71 -1.93
N LEU A 47 6.44 -21.50 -1.41
CA LEU A 47 7.58 -20.90 -0.73
C LEU A 47 7.97 -21.71 0.54
N PRO A 48 9.24 -22.08 0.70
CA PRO A 48 9.68 -22.85 1.87
C PRO A 48 9.57 -22.01 3.15
N TYR A 49 8.79 -22.48 4.12
CA TYR A 49 8.58 -21.78 5.41
C TYR A 49 9.86 -21.62 6.23
N PHE A 50 10.75 -22.61 6.22
CA PHE A 50 11.97 -22.61 7.04
C PHE A 50 13.17 -21.95 6.37
N ASN A 51 13.12 -21.71 5.06
CA ASN A 51 14.23 -21.12 4.29
C ASN A 51 13.83 -19.76 3.72
N PHE A 52 13.69 -18.77 4.60
CA PHE A 52 13.32 -17.40 4.24
C PHE A 52 14.23 -16.78 3.16
N LEU A 53 15.53 -17.09 3.17
CA LEU A 53 16.48 -16.63 2.16
C LEU A 53 16.18 -17.19 0.77
N THR A 54 15.78 -18.45 0.67
CA THR A 54 15.38 -19.07 -0.61
C THR A 54 14.12 -18.41 -1.14
N SER A 55 13.14 -18.16 -0.27
CA SER A 55 11.91 -17.44 -0.62
C SER A 55 12.21 -16.02 -1.10
N LEU A 56 13.09 -15.28 -0.43
CA LEU A 56 13.54 -13.95 -0.87
C LEU A 56 14.22 -13.98 -2.24
N ARG A 57 15.02 -15.01 -2.55
CA ARG A 57 15.69 -15.12 -3.86
C ARG A 57 14.69 -15.36 -4.98
N ILE A 58 13.69 -16.21 -4.73
CA ILE A 58 12.61 -16.46 -5.70
C ILE A 58 11.72 -15.22 -5.90
N LEU A 59 11.50 -14.44 -4.82
CA LEU A 59 10.63 -13.26 -4.85
C LEU A 59 11.30 -12.01 -5.45
N LEU A 60 12.60 -11.82 -5.20
CA LEU A 60 13.39 -10.67 -5.62
C LEU A 60 14.33 -11.02 -6.77
N SER A 61 14.29 -10.21 -7.83
CA SER A 61 15.23 -10.40 -8.95
C SER A 61 16.69 -10.25 -8.45
N PRO A 62 17.66 -10.88 -9.14
CA PRO A 62 19.07 -10.76 -8.75
C PRO A 62 19.55 -9.29 -8.78
N THR A 63 19.02 -8.46 -9.68
CA THR A 63 19.25 -7.02 -9.72
C THR A 63 18.68 -6.25 -8.52
N GLU A 64 17.48 -6.60 -8.04
CA GLU A 64 16.88 -6.03 -6.83
C GLU A 64 17.65 -6.42 -5.57
N ARG A 65 18.15 -7.67 -5.50
CA ARG A 65 19.01 -8.15 -4.41
C ARG A 65 20.34 -7.40 -4.33
N ALA A 66 20.92 -7.07 -5.48
CA ALA A 66 22.16 -6.30 -5.53
C ALA A 66 21.96 -4.82 -5.12
N LYS A 67 20.78 -4.26 -5.39
CA LYS A 67 20.47 -2.84 -5.15
C LYS A 67 19.06 -2.67 -4.55
N PRO A 68 18.88 -2.87 -3.22
CA PRO A 68 17.57 -2.84 -2.57
C PRO A 68 16.87 -1.48 -2.68
N TRP A 69 17.63 -0.40 -2.86
CA TRP A 69 17.08 0.94 -3.11
C TRP A 69 16.20 1.00 -4.37
N LYS A 70 16.41 0.12 -5.36
CA LYS A 70 15.59 0.09 -6.58
C LYS A 70 14.13 -0.31 -6.32
N LEU A 71 13.85 -1.05 -5.25
CA LEU A 71 12.47 -1.38 -4.83
C LEU A 71 11.65 -0.12 -4.54
N TYR A 72 12.31 0.94 -4.09
CA TYR A 72 11.67 2.22 -3.88
C TYR A 72 11.48 2.98 -5.19
N LEU A 73 12.43 2.89 -6.12
CA LEU A 73 12.38 3.56 -7.42
C LEU A 73 11.45 2.88 -8.45
N LEU A 74 10.54 1.98 -8.03
CA LEU A 74 9.50 1.47 -8.91
C LEU A 74 8.67 2.64 -9.46
N PRO A 75 8.53 2.77 -10.79
CA PRO A 75 7.94 3.93 -11.42
C PRO A 75 6.49 4.13 -10.96
N GLY A 76 6.20 5.29 -10.35
CA GLY A 76 4.87 5.64 -9.84
C GLY A 76 4.49 4.99 -8.51
N LEU A 77 5.28 4.08 -7.93
CA LEU A 77 4.96 3.44 -6.65
C LEU A 77 4.89 4.45 -5.51
N PHE A 78 5.88 5.35 -5.42
CA PHE A 78 5.93 6.39 -4.39
C PHE A 78 4.73 7.33 -4.42
N ILE A 79 4.34 7.80 -5.61
CA ILE A 79 3.20 8.71 -5.77
C ILE A 79 1.91 8.00 -5.35
N THR A 80 1.75 6.74 -5.78
CA THR A 80 0.60 5.91 -5.41
C THR A 80 0.56 5.65 -3.90
N TYR A 81 1.71 5.38 -3.28
CA TYR A 81 1.83 5.16 -1.84
C TYR A 81 1.50 6.42 -1.03
N LEU A 82 2.01 7.58 -1.45
CA LEU A 82 1.69 8.87 -0.80
C LEU A 82 0.19 9.16 -0.88
N ALA A 83 -0.42 8.94 -2.04
CA ALA A 83 -1.88 9.10 -2.18
C ALA A 83 -2.64 8.09 -1.30
N LYS A 84 -2.17 6.84 -1.21
CA LYS A 84 -2.74 5.77 -0.35
C LYS A 84 -2.63 6.15 1.13
N LEU A 85 -1.56 6.84 1.52
CA LEU A 85 -1.33 7.29 2.90
C LEU A 85 -2.19 8.52 3.24
N LEU A 86 -2.40 9.43 2.29
CA LEU A 86 -3.09 10.70 2.52
C LEU A 86 -4.57 10.50 2.93
N VAL A 87 -5.26 9.56 2.28
CA VAL A 87 -6.68 9.27 2.54
C VAL A 87 -6.98 8.88 4.00
N PRO A 88 -6.31 7.88 4.60
CA PRO A 88 -6.53 7.53 6.00
C PRO A 88 -6.09 8.63 6.97
N THR A 89 -5.03 9.40 6.68
CA THR A 89 -4.68 10.57 7.51
C THR A 89 -5.77 11.64 7.51
N ALA A 90 -6.36 11.94 6.35
CA ALA A 90 -7.48 12.89 6.26
C ALA A 90 -8.69 12.39 7.06
N MET A 91 -8.96 11.09 7.02
CA MET A 91 -10.03 10.45 7.80
C MET A 91 -9.82 10.59 9.31
N VAL A 92 -8.60 10.32 9.79
CA VAL A 92 -8.24 10.50 11.20
C VAL A 92 -8.41 11.97 11.62
N MET A 93 -7.99 12.93 10.77
CA MET A 93 -8.17 14.35 11.05
C MET A 93 -9.65 14.75 11.17
N VAL A 94 -10.50 14.30 10.25
CA VAL A 94 -11.95 14.56 10.29
C VAL A 94 -12.58 13.97 11.56
N ARG A 95 -12.12 12.81 12.03
CA ARG A 95 -12.60 12.23 13.31
C ARG A 95 -12.19 13.06 14.52
N PHE A 96 -10.95 13.56 14.57
CA PHE A 96 -10.54 14.46 15.65
C PHE A 96 -11.42 15.71 15.71
N LEU A 97 -11.81 16.25 14.55
CA LEU A 97 -12.77 17.35 14.47
C LEU A 97 -14.16 16.93 14.99
N LEU A 98 -14.65 15.74 14.62
CA LEU A 98 -15.92 15.21 15.12
C LEU A 98 -15.92 15.05 16.65
N LEU A 99 -14.83 14.53 17.23
CA LEU A 99 -14.66 14.41 18.67
C LEU A 99 -14.68 15.79 19.36
N ALA A 100 -14.05 16.80 18.76
CA ALA A 100 -14.10 18.17 19.28
C ALA A 100 -15.51 18.80 19.19
N VAL A 101 -16.31 18.43 18.19
CA VAL A 101 -17.72 18.85 18.10
C VAL A 101 -18.58 18.12 19.15
N HIS A 102 -18.31 16.85 19.39
CA HIS A 102 -18.97 16.03 20.41
C HIS A 102 -18.79 16.62 21.82
N GLU A 103 -17.53 16.95 22.18
CA GLU A 103 -17.19 17.52 23.49
C GLU A 103 -17.98 18.82 23.78
N LYS A 104 -18.25 19.63 22.75
CA LYS A 104 -18.93 20.93 22.90
C LYS A 104 -20.46 20.83 22.97
N ASN A 105 -21.07 19.88 22.27
CA ASN A 105 -22.53 19.88 22.05
C ASN A 105 -23.26 18.67 22.66
N GLY A 106 -22.54 17.65 23.15
CA GLY A 106 -23.15 16.42 23.66
C GLY A 106 -23.77 15.53 22.57
N PHE A 107 -24.09 14.30 22.94
CA PHE A 107 -24.53 13.24 22.01
C PHE A 107 -25.91 13.52 21.37
N ASP A 108 -26.82 14.17 22.10
CA ASP A 108 -28.21 14.36 21.67
C ASP A 108 -28.42 15.61 20.79
N SER A 109 -27.36 16.36 20.52
CA SER A 109 -27.46 17.56 19.70
C SER A 109 -27.71 17.21 18.22
N PRO A 110 -28.66 17.88 17.54
CA PRO A 110 -28.89 17.65 16.12
C PRO A 110 -27.66 18.01 15.26
N LEU A 111 -26.81 18.90 15.77
CA LEU A 111 -25.54 19.28 15.15
C LEU A 111 -24.50 18.16 15.19
N PHE A 112 -24.43 17.39 16.29
CA PHE A 112 -23.56 16.21 16.35
C PHE A 112 -24.06 15.11 15.41
N MET A 113 -25.36 14.84 15.37
CA MET A 113 -25.96 13.87 14.42
C MET A 113 -25.70 14.24 12.96
N ALA A 114 -25.87 15.51 12.60
CA ALA A 114 -25.55 16.00 11.26
C ALA A 114 -24.05 15.90 10.94
N ALA A 115 -23.17 16.22 11.89
CA ALA A 115 -21.72 16.10 11.73
C ALA A 115 -21.28 14.63 11.59
N ALA A 116 -21.86 13.72 12.37
CA ALA A 116 -21.59 12.29 12.29
C ALA A 116 -22.03 11.70 10.96
N LEU A 117 -23.22 12.07 10.47
CA LEU A 117 -23.70 11.67 9.14
C LEU A 117 -22.79 12.22 8.03
N GLY A 118 -22.37 13.48 8.14
CA GLY A 118 -21.40 14.08 7.21
C GLY A 118 -20.06 13.34 7.20
N CYS A 119 -19.53 12.98 8.37
CA CYS A 119 -18.30 12.19 8.49
C CYS A 119 -18.46 10.79 7.88
N PHE A 120 -19.60 10.15 8.06
CA PHE A 120 -19.90 8.85 7.46
C PHE A 120 -19.94 8.92 5.93
N LEU A 121 -20.61 9.93 5.36
CA LEU A 121 -20.66 10.12 3.90
C LEU A 121 -19.27 10.45 3.33
N PHE A 122 -18.49 11.27 4.03
CA PHE A 122 -17.11 11.55 3.68
C PHE A 122 -16.24 10.29 3.71
N ALA A 123 -16.40 9.47 4.75
CA ALA A 123 -15.70 8.19 4.88
C ALA A 123 -16.01 7.23 3.73
N LEU A 124 -17.28 7.15 3.34
CA LEU A 124 -17.72 6.34 2.21
C LEU A 124 -17.11 6.85 0.90
N ALA A 125 -17.12 8.17 0.66
CA ALA A 125 -16.50 8.77 -0.52
C ALA A 125 -14.98 8.49 -0.57
N CYS A 126 -14.27 8.64 0.55
CA CYS A 126 -12.86 8.29 0.66
C CYS A 126 -12.60 6.81 0.35
N SER A 127 -13.44 5.91 0.84
CA SER A 127 -13.33 4.47 0.55
C SER A 127 -13.47 4.15 -0.93
N VAL A 128 -14.35 4.85 -1.66
CA VAL A 128 -14.54 4.67 -3.10
C VAL A 128 -13.28 5.10 -3.86
N VAL A 129 -12.60 6.16 -3.43
CA VAL A 129 -11.34 6.62 -4.03
C VAL A 129 -10.16 5.73 -3.64
N GLN A 130 -10.18 5.17 -2.43
CA GLN A 130 -9.09 4.32 -1.94
C GLN A 130 -9.02 2.96 -2.65
N ALA A 131 -10.17 2.39 -3.06
CA ALA A 131 -10.21 1.11 -3.77
C ALA A 131 -9.38 1.07 -5.08
N PRO A 132 -9.60 1.96 -6.07
CA PRO A 132 -8.80 1.94 -7.30
C PRO A 132 -7.33 2.20 -7.02
N LEU A 133 -7.03 3.06 -6.04
CA LEU A 133 -5.66 3.40 -5.67
C LEU A 133 -4.91 2.20 -5.08
N GLN A 134 -5.60 1.38 -4.26
CA GLN A 134 -5.03 0.13 -3.75
C GLN A 134 -4.78 -0.88 -4.88
N VAL A 135 -5.69 -1.02 -5.84
CA VAL A 135 -5.51 -1.92 -6.99
C VAL A 135 -4.32 -1.49 -7.85
N ILE A 136 -4.18 -0.19 -8.13
CA ILE A 136 -3.04 0.33 -8.89
C ILE A 136 -1.74 0.11 -8.11
N TYR A 137 -1.75 0.39 -6.79
CA TYR A 137 -0.58 0.17 -5.93
C TYR A 137 -0.13 -1.29 -5.91
N THR A 138 -1.06 -2.23 -5.73
CA THR A 138 -0.73 -3.66 -5.71
C THR A 138 -0.16 -4.10 -7.05
N ARG A 139 -0.75 -3.69 -8.17
CA ARG A 139 -0.23 -4.01 -9.51
C ARG A 139 1.17 -3.47 -9.75
N LEU A 140 1.44 -2.21 -9.39
CA LEU A 140 2.77 -1.63 -9.48
C LEU A 140 3.78 -2.34 -8.57
N SER A 141 3.38 -2.78 -7.38
CA SER A 141 4.26 -3.47 -6.43
C SER A 141 4.65 -4.89 -6.85
N ILE A 142 3.79 -5.55 -7.63
CA ILE A 142 4.06 -6.91 -8.14
C ILE A 142 5.12 -6.87 -9.24
N GLN A 143 5.26 -5.75 -9.96
CA GLN A 143 6.23 -5.63 -11.05
C GLN A 143 7.66 -5.81 -10.54
N ARG A 144 8.42 -6.67 -11.22
CA ARG A 144 9.85 -6.86 -10.97
C ARG A 144 10.66 -5.94 -11.85
N CYS A 145 11.70 -5.34 -11.28
CA CYS A 145 12.67 -4.57 -12.06
C CYS A 145 13.59 -5.58 -12.75
N ARG A 146 13.24 -5.98 -13.98
CA ARG A 146 14.00 -6.96 -14.78
C ARG A 146 15.02 -6.26 -15.67
N SER A 147 16.23 -6.80 -15.72
CA SER A 147 17.21 -6.58 -16.78
C SER A 147 17.24 -7.81 -17.68
N ASP A 148 17.64 -7.67 -18.94
CA ASP A 148 17.63 -8.77 -19.92
C ASP A 148 18.48 -9.99 -19.50
N GLU A 149 19.37 -9.83 -18.52
CA GLU A 149 20.22 -10.88 -17.96
C GLU A 149 19.60 -11.60 -16.73
N ASP A 150 18.42 -11.16 -16.25
CA ASP A 150 17.81 -11.72 -15.05
C ASP A 150 17.10 -13.06 -15.34
N ALA A 151 17.49 -14.08 -14.57
CA ALA A 151 16.86 -15.39 -14.59
C ALA A 151 15.36 -15.28 -14.28
N SER A 152 14.53 -16.01 -15.02
CA SER A 152 13.08 -16.04 -14.80
C SER A 152 12.75 -16.64 -13.43
N GLU A 153 11.61 -16.26 -12.83
CA GLU A 153 11.12 -16.89 -11.58
C GLU A 153 11.05 -18.42 -11.72
N ALA A 154 10.70 -18.90 -12.92
CA ALA A 154 10.66 -20.33 -13.20
C ALA A 154 12.05 -20.98 -13.15
N GLU A 155 13.08 -20.30 -13.64
CA GLU A 155 14.47 -20.78 -13.62
C GLU A 155 15.02 -20.78 -12.19
N GLU A 156 14.74 -19.73 -11.40
CA GLU A 156 15.14 -19.67 -10.00
C GLU A 156 14.41 -20.73 -9.15
N ALA A 157 13.10 -20.89 -9.33
CA ALA A 157 12.33 -21.91 -8.62
C ALA A 157 12.83 -23.33 -8.96
N GLN A 158 13.15 -23.60 -10.23
CA GLN A 158 13.72 -24.87 -10.65
C GLN A 158 15.12 -25.10 -10.03
N ARG A 159 15.96 -24.06 -9.99
CA ARG A 159 17.31 -24.13 -9.41
C ARG A 159 17.30 -24.51 -7.93
N TYR A 160 16.30 -24.04 -7.19
CA TYR A 160 16.14 -24.37 -5.77
C TYR A 160 15.18 -25.54 -5.52
N GLY A 161 14.69 -26.21 -6.58
CA GLY A 161 13.81 -27.37 -6.48
C GLY A 161 12.45 -27.07 -5.84
N VAL A 162 11.94 -25.85 -5.98
CA VAL A 162 10.68 -25.43 -5.38
C VAL A 162 9.50 -25.88 -6.22
N GLU A 163 8.57 -26.61 -5.59
CA GLU A 163 7.39 -27.15 -6.29
C GLU A 163 6.36 -26.04 -6.56
N ARG A 164 5.71 -26.09 -7.73
CA ARG A 164 4.54 -25.25 -8.03
C ARG A 164 3.32 -25.70 -7.22
N TYR A 165 2.41 -24.77 -6.93
CA TYR A 165 1.13 -25.08 -6.28
C TYR A 165 0.26 -26.01 -7.13
N SER A 166 0.23 -25.81 -8.45
CA SER A 166 -0.46 -26.66 -9.42
C SER A 166 0.49 -27.07 -10.53
N LYS A 167 0.47 -28.34 -10.94
CA LYS A 167 1.27 -28.88 -12.05
C LYS A 167 0.57 -28.72 -13.40
N ASP A 168 -0.76 -28.59 -13.37
CA ASP A 168 -1.62 -28.66 -14.55
C ASP A 168 -2.28 -27.31 -14.89
N ASP A 169 -2.31 -26.35 -13.96
CA ASP A 169 -2.84 -25.01 -14.23
C ASP A 169 -1.77 -24.12 -14.86
N GLU A 170 -1.95 -23.82 -16.14
CA GLU A 170 -1.23 -22.73 -16.79
C GLU A 170 -1.65 -21.41 -16.12
N VAL A 171 -0.77 -20.88 -15.28
CA VAL A 171 -0.99 -19.59 -14.64
C VAL A 171 -0.95 -18.54 -15.74
N ILE A 172 -2.14 -18.13 -16.20
CA ILE A 172 -2.30 -17.02 -17.14
C ILE A 172 -1.76 -15.78 -16.44
N THR A 173 -0.51 -15.44 -16.75
CA THR A 173 0.07 -14.15 -16.38
C THR A 173 -0.76 -13.09 -17.12
N LEU A 174 -1.49 -12.27 -16.37
CA LEU A 174 -2.41 -11.25 -16.92
C LEU A 174 -1.73 -10.29 -17.91
N ARG A 175 -0.39 -10.22 -17.90
CA ARG A 175 0.41 -9.49 -18.85
C ARG A 175 1.81 -10.11 -18.97
N ASP A 176 2.35 -10.11 -20.17
CA ASP A 176 3.72 -10.53 -20.42
C ASP A 176 4.69 -9.58 -19.71
N GLU A 177 5.69 -10.11 -19.00
CA GLU A 177 6.63 -9.34 -18.16
C GLU A 177 7.42 -8.29 -18.98
N GLN A 178 7.36 -8.38 -20.31
CA GLN A 178 8.05 -7.54 -21.28
C GLN A 178 7.48 -6.11 -21.40
N THR A 179 6.27 -5.83 -20.90
CA THR A 179 5.65 -4.48 -21.01
C THR A 179 5.30 -3.88 -19.64
N PRO A 180 6.30 -3.42 -18.85
CA PRO A 180 6.08 -2.89 -17.51
C PRO A 180 5.21 -1.63 -17.51
N TYR A 181 4.64 -1.29 -16.34
CA TYR A 181 3.88 -0.04 -16.20
C TYR A 181 4.89 1.09 -15.98
N GLU A 182 4.80 2.15 -16.80
CA GLU A 182 5.68 3.31 -16.69
C GLU A 182 5.26 4.28 -15.58
N GLY A 183 4.08 4.08 -14.99
CA GLY A 183 3.59 4.89 -13.88
C GLY A 183 2.13 4.65 -13.53
N LEU A 184 1.64 5.43 -12.57
CA LEU A 184 0.28 5.33 -12.01
C LEU A 184 -0.80 5.49 -13.09
N TRP A 185 -0.70 6.54 -13.91
CA TRP A 185 -1.68 6.82 -14.95
C TRP A 185 -1.69 5.76 -16.05
N HIS A 186 -0.49 5.36 -16.50
CA HIS A 186 -0.36 4.29 -17.49
C HIS A 186 -1.01 3.01 -16.95
N CYS A 187 -0.65 2.59 -15.73
CA CYS A 187 -1.28 1.44 -15.07
C CYS A 187 -2.81 1.54 -15.01
N ALA A 188 -3.35 2.69 -14.56
CA ALA A 188 -4.79 2.89 -14.46
C ALA A 188 -5.50 2.81 -15.82
N SER A 189 -4.96 3.50 -16.84
CA SER A 189 -5.50 3.49 -18.20
C SER A 189 -5.48 2.08 -18.79
N THR A 190 -4.41 1.33 -18.55
CA THR A 190 -4.31 -0.02 -19.08
C THR A 190 -5.29 -0.99 -18.42
N ILE A 191 -5.43 -0.95 -17.08
CA ILE A 191 -6.44 -1.76 -16.38
C ILE A 191 -7.84 -1.47 -16.95
N PHE A 192 -8.12 -0.19 -17.20
CA PHE A 192 -9.40 0.23 -17.76
C PHE A 192 -9.64 -0.33 -19.17
N THR A 193 -8.61 -0.37 -20.03
CA THR A 193 -8.73 -0.86 -21.41
C THR A 193 -8.71 -2.38 -21.52
N GLU A 194 -7.89 -3.08 -20.74
CA GLU A 194 -7.68 -4.52 -20.84
C GLU A 194 -8.73 -5.32 -20.05
N GLU A 195 -9.08 -4.87 -18.84
CA GLU A 195 -9.91 -5.64 -17.89
C GLU A 195 -11.26 -4.97 -17.58
N GLY A 196 -11.38 -3.68 -17.90
CA GLY A 196 -12.56 -2.88 -17.64
C GLY A 196 -12.58 -2.21 -16.26
N TRP A 197 -13.39 -1.16 -16.17
CA TRP A 197 -13.47 -0.29 -14.98
C TRP A 197 -13.91 -0.99 -13.70
N ARG A 198 -14.70 -2.08 -13.79
CA ARG A 198 -15.18 -2.83 -12.63
C ARG A 198 -14.05 -3.49 -11.85
N THR A 199 -12.94 -3.79 -12.51
CA THR A 199 -11.79 -4.45 -11.86
C THR A 199 -11.11 -3.53 -10.85
N LEU A 200 -11.15 -2.21 -11.05
CA LEU A 200 -10.65 -1.22 -10.10
C LEU A 200 -11.46 -1.20 -8.78
N PHE A 201 -12.72 -1.59 -8.83
CA PHE A 201 -13.61 -1.70 -7.67
C PHE A 201 -13.72 -3.13 -7.15
N ARG A 202 -12.90 -4.05 -7.64
CA ARG A 202 -12.90 -5.42 -7.14
C ARG A 202 -12.47 -5.40 -5.67
N ALA A 203 -13.31 -6.00 -4.83
CA ALA A 203 -13.15 -6.00 -3.38
C ALA A 203 -13.17 -4.62 -2.68
N TRP A 204 -13.78 -3.59 -3.30
CA TRP A 204 -13.95 -2.27 -2.66
C TRP A 204 -14.69 -2.35 -1.31
N TRP A 205 -15.60 -3.30 -1.16
CA TRP A 205 -16.35 -3.54 0.07
C TRP A 205 -15.44 -3.99 1.23
N LEU A 206 -14.31 -4.65 0.96
CA LEU A 206 -13.32 -4.97 2.00
C LEU A 206 -12.60 -3.70 2.46
N ALA A 207 -12.29 -2.77 1.55
CA ALA A 207 -11.75 -1.48 1.92
C ALA A 207 -12.77 -0.69 2.75
N ALA A 208 -14.06 -0.73 2.38
CA ALA A 208 -15.13 -0.12 3.16
C ALA A 208 -15.22 -0.71 4.56
N ILE A 209 -15.23 -2.04 4.70
CA ILE A 209 -15.22 -2.71 6.02
C ILE A 209 -13.98 -2.35 6.82
N ALA A 210 -12.80 -2.35 6.22
CA ALA A 210 -11.56 -1.97 6.91
C ALA A 210 -11.62 -0.53 7.42
N VAL A 211 -12.17 0.40 6.63
CA VAL A 211 -12.42 1.78 7.05
C VAL A 211 -13.39 1.82 8.22
N TYR A 212 -14.47 1.03 8.21
CA TYR A 212 -15.42 0.97 9.32
C TYR A 212 -14.88 0.29 10.58
N VAL A 213 -14.09 -0.78 10.46
CA VAL A 213 -13.49 -1.49 11.60
C VAL A 213 -12.35 -0.68 12.23
N SER A 214 -11.65 0.12 11.42
CA SER A 214 -10.68 1.10 11.93
C SER A 214 -11.35 2.42 12.35
N SER A 215 -12.68 2.55 12.24
CA SER A 215 -13.49 3.66 12.78
C SER A 215 -13.95 3.35 14.19
#